data_AF-A0A817CDQ2-F1
#
_entry.id   AF-A0A817CDQ2-F1
#
_cell.length_a   1.000
_cell.length_b   1.000
_cell.length_c   1.000
_cell.angle_alpha   90.00
_cell.angle_beta   90.00
_cell.angle_gamma   90.00
#
_symmetry.space_group_name_H-M   'P 1'
#
loop_
_entity.id
_entity.type
_entity.pdbx_description
1 polymer ?
#
loop_
_entity_poly.entity_id
_entity_poly.type
_entity_poly.pdbx_seq_one_letter_code
_entity_poly.pdbx_strand_id
1 'polypeptide(L)'
;MAEQEQPELHDTNQTESSVSETTKSTQKKSKNKATAAAVATTTTDVPDGTGQNNNARVTEKVQDLFKKIVLAEQASASSNNRSAPKSDEEAASRQEWKFWQTQPVPSIGTKVPSENNGPVEENKPIEELKQEPYKLPDGFTWDEVDILDGEQLKELYVLLNENYVEDDDNMFRFDYSMPFLRWALCAPGWIRKWHVAVRVTKSSKMVGFISAVPIRMKVYDK
;
A
#
# COMPACT_ATOMS: atom_id res chain seq x y z
N MET A 1 11.86 -27.01 67.44
CA MET A 1 10.74 -27.99 67.49
C MET A 1 9.77 -27.57 66.39
N ALA A 2 9.69 -28.12 65.19
CA ALA A 2 10.41 -29.12 64.38
C ALA A 2 10.25 -28.57 62.93
N GLU A 3 11.29 -28.35 62.12
CA GLU A 3 12.13 -29.28 61.34
C GLU A 3 11.37 -30.17 60.35
N GLN A 4 11.96 -30.27 59.15
CA GLN A 4 11.63 -31.05 57.93
C GLN A 4 10.92 -30.27 56.81
N GLU A 5 11.31 -30.33 55.53
CA GLU A 5 12.55 -30.66 54.81
C GLU A 5 12.25 -30.32 53.33
N GLN A 6 13.21 -29.78 52.59
CA GLN A 6 13.15 -29.73 51.11
C GLN A 6 13.50 -31.11 50.52
N PRO A 7 13.31 -31.31 49.21
CA PRO A 7 14.50 -31.70 48.45
C PRO A 7 14.68 -30.92 47.14
N GLU A 8 15.94 -30.54 46.89
CA GLU A 8 16.53 -30.26 45.58
C GLU A 8 16.64 -31.54 44.74
N LEU A 9 16.53 -31.40 43.41
CA LEU A 9 17.19 -32.25 42.39
C LEU A 9 17.43 -31.33 41.18
N HIS A 10 18.63 -30.75 41.06
CA HIS A 10 19.79 -31.21 40.28
C HIS A 10 19.60 -31.24 38.75
N ASP A 11 20.40 -30.37 38.16
CA ASP A 11 20.74 -30.16 36.76
C ASP A 11 21.53 -31.37 36.22
N THR A 12 21.18 -31.86 35.04
CA THR A 12 22.05 -32.73 34.24
C THR A 12 22.02 -32.27 32.79
N ASN A 13 23.10 -31.57 32.44
CA ASN A 13 23.58 -31.37 31.10
C ASN A 13 24.51 -32.56 30.74
N GLN A 14 24.24 -33.27 29.65
CA GLN A 14 25.25 -34.01 28.87
C GLN A 14 24.67 -34.30 27.47
N THR A 15 25.11 -33.53 26.46
CA THR A 15 26.20 -33.85 25.52
C THR A 15 25.89 -35.03 24.59
N GLU A 16 25.52 -34.74 23.34
CA GLU A 16 26.08 -35.45 22.20
C GLU A 16 26.51 -34.46 21.13
N SER A 17 27.72 -34.70 20.67
CA SER A 17 28.57 -33.90 19.82
C SER A 17 28.48 -34.35 18.35
N SER A 18 28.81 -33.40 17.48
CA SER A 18 29.60 -33.58 16.25
C SER A 18 29.05 -34.48 15.14
N VAL A 19 28.67 -33.84 14.02
CA VAL A 19 29.42 -34.07 12.76
C VAL A 19 29.62 -32.73 12.06
N SER A 20 30.89 -32.40 11.87
CA SER A 20 31.45 -31.35 11.02
C SER A 20 31.89 -31.94 9.68
N GLU A 21 31.65 -31.24 8.57
CA GLU A 21 32.55 -31.13 7.40
C GLU A 21 31.90 -30.16 6.39
N THR A 22 32.39 -28.92 6.27
CA THR A 22 33.50 -28.45 5.42
C THR A 22 33.34 -28.86 3.94
N THR A 23 33.03 -27.91 3.06
CA THR A 23 33.98 -27.42 2.02
C THR A 23 33.35 -26.49 0.97
N LYS A 24 34.16 -25.47 0.63
CA LYS A 24 34.38 -24.88 -0.70
C LYS A 24 33.31 -23.98 -1.34
N SER A 25 33.57 -22.68 -1.13
CA SER A 25 33.77 -21.68 -2.18
C SER A 25 33.40 -22.07 -3.62
N THR A 26 32.46 -21.35 -4.21
CA THR A 26 32.61 -20.88 -5.59
C THR A 26 32.05 -19.47 -5.70
N GLN A 27 32.97 -18.51 -5.81
CA GLN A 27 32.70 -17.17 -6.32
C GLN A 27 32.08 -17.29 -7.71
N LYS A 28 30.91 -16.67 -7.91
CA LYS A 28 30.49 -16.24 -9.24
C LYS A 28 30.21 -14.75 -9.20
N LYS A 29 31.24 -13.98 -9.57
CA LYS A 29 31.16 -12.58 -10.00
C LYS A 29 30.01 -12.42 -11.01
N SER A 30 29.04 -11.55 -10.74
CA SER A 30 28.39 -10.79 -11.79
C SER A 30 28.75 -9.31 -11.61
N LYS A 31 29.67 -8.87 -12.46
CA LYS A 31 29.87 -7.45 -12.77
C LYS A 31 28.58 -6.98 -13.44
N ASN A 32 27.89 -5.98 -12.89
CA ASN A 32 27.10 -5.09 -13.74
C ASN A 32 27.68 -3.67 -13.63
N LYS A 33 28.42 -3.39 -14.69
CA LYS A 33 29.08 -2.15 -15.05
C LYS A 33 27.99 -1.19 -15.54
N ALA A 34 27.99 0.02 -14.99
CA ALA A 34 27.31 1.16 -15.58
C ALA A 34 27.81 1.37 -17.01
N THR A 35 26.90 1.46 -17.98
CA THR A 35 27.21 2.06 -19.28
C THR A 35 25.95 2.67 -19.88
N ALA A 36 26.08 3.96 -20.18
CA ALA A 36 25.16 4.80 -20.90
C ALA A 36 24.98 4.37 -22.38
N ALA A 37 23.83 4.77 -22.92
CA ALA A 37 23.53 5.16 -24.30
C ALA A 37 24.13 4.34 -25.48
N ALA A 38 23.23 3.72 -26.25
CA ALA A 38 23.28 3.76 -27.71
C ALA A 38 21.90 3.39 -28.28
N VAL A 39 21.19 4.40 -28.78
CA VAL A 39 20.01 4.24 -29.64
C VAL A 39 20.50 3.74 -31.00
N ALA A 40 19.88 2.66 -31.47
CA ALA A 40 20.20 2.02 -32.73
C ALA A 40 19.96 2.96 -33.92
N THR A 41 21.01 3.08 -34.73
CA THR A 41 21.01 3.67 -36.07
C THR A 41 20.14 2.82 -36.99
N THR A 42 19.02 3.37 -37.46
CA THR A 42 18.40 2.90 -38.70
C THR A 42 18.86 3.83 -39.82
N THR A 43 19.76 3.29 -40.63
CA THR A 43 20.16 3.81 -41.93
C THR A 43 18.94 3.97 -42.85
N THR A 44 18.78 5.15 -43.44
CA THR A 44 18.01 5.30 -44.68
C THR A 44 18.91 5.97 -45.71
N ASP A 45 19.24 5.19 -46.73
CA ASP A 45 19.88 5.60 -47.97
C ASP A 45 19.23 6.86 -48.57
N VAL A 46 20.07 7.73 -49.13
CA VAL A 46 19.67 8.88 -49.94
C VAL A 46 19.64 8.43 -51.40
N PRO A 47 18.52 8.60 -52.11
CA PRO A 47 18.54 8.95 -53.51
C PRO A 47 18.18 10.43 -53.68
N ASP A 48 19.06 11.11 -54.39
CA ASP A 48 18.90 12.45 -54.93
C ASP A 48 17.67 12.55 -55.85
N GLY A 49 16.96 13.68 -55.81
CA GLY A 49 15.80 13.91 -56.68
C GLY A 49 14.73 14.86 -56.14
N THR A 50 14.91 16.16 -56.40
CA THR A 50 13.89 17.19 -56.69
C THR A 50 12.62 17.30 -55.81
N GLY A 51 12.51 18.42 -55.09
CA GLY A 51 11.27 19.22 -55.05
C GLY A 51 10.28 19.02 -53.88
N GLN A 52 10.09 20.13 -53.14
CA GLN A 52 8.89 20.53 -52.37
C GLN A 52 8.75 20.11 -50.88
N ASN A 53 8.99 21.11 -50.02
CA ASN A 53 8.18 21.52 -48.85
C ASN A 53 7.84 20.50 -47.74
N ASN A 54 8.79 19.64 -47.34
CA ASN A 54 8.60 18.71 -46.23
C ASN A 54 9.10 19.22 -44.85
N ASN A 55 10.01 20.20 -44.83
CA ASN A 55 10.61 20.66 -43.56
C ASN A 55 9.62 21.41 -42.66
N ALA A 56 8.77 22.28 -43.20
CA ALA A 56 7.77 23.01 -42.40
C ALA A 56 6.78 22.07 -41.70
N ARG A 57 6.35 21.00 -42.39
CA ARG A 57 5.42 20.00 -41.87
C ARG A 57 6.04 19.10 -40.80
N VAL A 58 7.35 18.85 -40.87
CA VAL A 58 8.08 18.11 -39.83
C VAL A 58 8.26 18.99 -38.59
N THR A 59 8.62 20.26 -38.75
CA THR A 59 8.74 21.21 -37.62
C THR A 59 7.40 21.44 -36.92
N GLU A 60 6.30 21.54 -37.67
CA GLU A 60 4.95 21.72 -37.14
C GLU A 60 4.48 20.50 -36.33
N LYS A 61 4.77 19.28 -36.82
CA LYS A 61 4.48 18.04 -36.08
C LYS A 61 5.31 17.89 -34.81
N VAL A 62 6.58 18.32 -34.83
CA VAL A 62 7.45 18.31 -33.65
C VAL A 62 6.96 19.34 -32.63
N GLN A 63 6.59 20.54 -33.06
CA GLN A 63 6.00 21.56 -32.18
C GLN A 63 4.65 21.12 -31.59
N ASP A 64 3.82 20.44 -32.38
CA ASP A 64 2.55 19.86 -31.90
C ASP A 64 2.79 18.75 -30.88
N LEU A 65 3.83 17.92 -31.07
CA LEU A 65 4.21 16.91 -30.09
C LEU A 65 4.73 17.55 -28.78
N PHE A 66 5.56 18.59 -28.86
CA PHE A 66 6.00 19.32 -27.67
C PHE A 66 4.83 20.01 -26.95
N LYS A 67 3.90 20.63 -27.69
CA LYS A 67 2.68 21.20 -27.10
C LYS A 67 1.83 20.13 -26.43
N LYS A 68 1.69 18.95 -27.04
CA LYS A 68 0.95 17.82 -26.44
C LYS A 68 1.61 17.30 -25.18
N ILE A 69 2.95 17.25 -25.11
CA ILE A 69 3.67 16.86 -23.90
C ILE A 69 3.46 17.91 -22.80
N VAL A 70 3.62 19.20 -23.09
CA VAL A 70 3.38 20.29 -22.13
C VAL A 70 1.93 20.34 -21.67
N LEU A 71 0.98 20.11 -22.58
CA LEU A 71 -0.46 20.06 -22.27
C LEU A 71 -0.81 18.80 -21.46
N ALA A 72 -0.17 17.67 -21.76
CA ALA A 72 -0.31 16.45 -20.96
C ALA A 72 0.29 16.63 -19.57
N GLU A 73 1.42 17.32 -19.43
CA GLU A 73 2.07 17.65 -18.16
C GLU A 73 1.21 18.60 -17.31
N GLN A 74 0.63 19.63 -17.92
CA GLN A 74 -0.33 20.54 -17.28
C GLN A 74 -1.68 19.86 -16.97
N ALA A 75 -2.11 18.91 -17.80
CA ALA A 75 -3.30 18.10 -17.54
C ALA A 75 -3.06 17.08 -16.42
N SER A 76 -1.86 16.50 -16.31
CA SER A 76 -1.46 15.66 -15.18
C SER A 76 -1.24 16.48 -13.90
N ALA A 77 -0.81 17.74 -14.01
CA ALA A 77 -0.81 18.68 -12.89
C ALA A 77 -2.23 19.07 -12.44
N SER A 78 -3.21 19.02 -13.34
CA SER A 78 -4.62 19.32 -13.06
C SER A 78 -5.42 18.09 -12.65
N SER A 79 -4.97 16.88 -13.00
CA SER A 79 -5.55 15.62 -12.56
C SER A 79 -4.87 15.14 -11.28
N ASN A 80 -5.27 15.73 -10.16
CA ASN A 80 -5.23 15.11 -8.83
C ASN A 80 -3.91 14.45 -8.39
N ASN A 81 -2.77 15.14 -8.43
CA ASN A 81 -1.79 14.90 -7.37
C ASN A 81 -2.25 15.63 -6.10
N ARG A 82 -3.38 15.17 -5.51
CA ARG A 82 -3.81 15.61 -4.18
C ARG A 82 -2.93 14.87 -3.18
N SER A 83 -1.66 15.27 -3.07
CA SER A 83 -0.82 14.87 -1.94
C SER A 83 -1.58 15.15 -0.65
N ALA A 84 -1.46 14.29 0.37
CA ALA A 84 -2.12 14.53 1.65
C ALA A 84 -1.70 15.92 2.20
N PRO A 85 -2.62 16.70 2.79
CA PRO A 85 -2.23 17.98 3.39
C PRO A 85 -1.15 17.75 4.44
N LYS A 86 -0.10 18.57 4.41
CA LYS A 86 1.05 18.44 5.31
C LYS A 86 0.85 19.20 6.64
N SER A 87 -0.19 20.02 6.75
CA SER A 87 -0.58 20.71 7.99
C SER A 87 -2.10 20.90 8.12
N ASP A 88 -2.56 21.23 9.32
CA ASP A 88 -3.95 21.55 9.62
C ASP A 88 -4.42 22.82 8.90
N GLU A 89 -3.57 23.83 8.76
CA GLU A 89 -3.89 25.05 8.01
C GLU A 89 -4.09 24.73 6.52
N GLU A 90 -3.22 23.88 5.96
CA GLU A 90 -3.36 23.42 4.58
C GLU A 90 -4.65 22.60 4.41
N ALA A 91 -4.92 21.69 5.35
CA ALA A 91 -6.14 20.88 5.35
C ALA A 91 -7.40 21.76 5.45
N ALA A 92 -7.40 22.79 6.30
CA ALA A 92 -8.51 23.72 6.45
C ALA A 92 -8.70 24.63 5.23
N SER A 93 -7.61 24.98 4.53
CA SER A 93 -7.65 25.82 3.33
C SER A 93 -8.07 25.06 2.07
N ARG A 94 -7.94 23.73 2.07
CA ARG A 94 -8.39 22.85 0.98
C ARG A 94 -9.92 22.78 0.96
N GLN A 95 -10.45 22.34 -0.18
CA GLN A 95 -11.89 22.15 -0.41
C GLN A 95 -12.58 21.44 0.77
N GLU A 96 -13.87 21.73 0.94
CA GLU A 96 -14.78 21.08 1.90
C GLU A 96 -14.61 19.54 1.91
N TRP A 97 -14.29 18.99 3.07
CA TRP A 97 -14.09 17.55 3.29
C TRP A 97 -15.42 16.82 3.46
N LYS A 98 -16.21 16.74 2.38
CA LYS A 98 -17.60 16.25 2.38
C LYS A 98 -17.82 14.91 3.10
N PHE A 99 -16.88 13.97 2.95
CA PHE A 99 -16.97 12.68 3.64
C PHE A 99 -16.64 12.81 5.13
N TRP A 100 -15.45 13.33 5.47
CA TRP A 100 -14.97 13.38 6.85
C TRP A 100 -15.80 14.27 7.78
N GLN A 101 -16.46 15.30 7.25
CA GLN A 101 -17.40 16.12 8.03
C GLN A 101 -18.64 15.36 8.53
N THR A 102 -18.92 14.18 7.98
CA THR A 102 -20.04 13.32 8.41
C THR A 102 -19.60 12.21 9.37
N GLN A 103 -18.30 12.07 9.63
CA GLN A 103 -17.75 10.98 10.44
C GLN A 103 -17.53 11.44 11.89
N PRO A 104 -17.58 10.52 12.87
CA PRO A 104 -17.38 10.84 14.29
C PRO A 104 -15.90 11.06 14.62
N VAL A 105 -15.28 12.05 13.96
CA VAL A 105 -13.88 12.44 14.16
C VAL A 105 -13.80 13.92 14.55
N PRO A 106 -12.79 14.34 15.34
CA PRO A 106 -12.60 15.75 15.66
C PRO A 106 -12.42 16.62 14.41
N SER A 107 -13.12 17.76 14.36
CA SER A 107 -12.97 18.72 13.27
C SER A 107 -11.61 19.41 13.31
N ILE A 108 -11.08 19.78 12.14
CA ILE A 108 -9.81 20.50 12.00
C ILE A 108 -9.81 21.77 12.87
N GLY A 109 -8.74 21.97 13.65
CA GLY A 109 -8.60 23.10 14.57
C GLY A 109 -9.32 22.95 15.93
N THR A 110 -10.05 21.86 16.15
CA THR A 110 -10.69 21.59 17.44
C THR A 110 -9.64 21.22 18.49
N LYS A 111 -9.54 22.01 19.56
CA LYS A 111 -8.71 21.64 20.72
C LYS A 111 -9.51 20.72 21.64
N VAL A 112 -9.13 19.45 21.69
CA VAL A 112 -9.70 18.47 22.62
C VAL A 112 -8.84 18.45 23.90
N PRO A 113 -9.34 18.93 25.05
CA PRO A 113 -8.59 18.87 26.30
C PRO A 113 -8.33 17.42 26.70
N SER A 114 -7.17 17.13 27.31
CA SER A 114 -6.81 15.80 27.81
C SER A 114 -7.75 15.26 28.90
N GLU A 115 -8.63 16.11 29.45
CA GLU A 115 -9.65 15.71 30.41
C GLU A 115 -10.88 15.11 29.71
N ASN A 116 -11.09 15.45 28.43
CA ASN A 116 -12.24 15.07 27.63
C ASN A 116 -11.93 13.92 26.65
N ASN A 117 -11.19 12.91 27.12
CA ASN A 117 -10.91 11.70 26.36
C ASN A 117 -12.05 10.69 26.52
N GLY A 118 -12.87 10.56 25.48
CA GLY A 118 -13.99 9.64 25.41
C GLY A 118 -14.53 9.48 23.99
N PRO A 119 -15.57 8.66 23.79
CA PRO A 119 -16.22 8.49 22.49
C PRO A 119 -16.80 9.81 21.96
N VAL A 120 -16.67 10.06 20.65
CA VAL A 120 -17.31 11.21 19.97
C VAL A 120 -18.81 10.98 19.82
N GLU A 121 -19.19 9.72 19.54
CA GLU A 121 -20.57 9.24 19.56
C GLU A 121 -20.68 8.08 20.55
N GLU A 122 -21.83 7.96 21.22
CA GLU A 122 -22.11 6.83 22.10
C GLU A 122 -22.30 5.52 21.31
N ASN A 123 -22.08 4.39 21.98
CA ASN A 123 -22.26 3.08 21.38
C ASN A 123 -23.73 2.85 21.02
N LYS A 124 -23.98 2.62 19.73
CA LYS A 124 -25.29 2.22 19.23
C LYS A 124 -25.47 0.70 19.40
N PRO A 125 -26.67 0.23 19.74
CA PRO A 125 -26.97 -1.19 19.79
C PRO A 125 -26.86 -1.81 18.38
N ILE A 126 -26.54 -3.10 18.30
CA ILE A 126 -26.24 -3.78 17.03
C ILE A 126 -27.45 -3.73 16.09
N GLU A 127 -28.66 -3.74 16.64
CA GLU A 127 -29.93 -3.71 15.91
C GLU A 127 -30.18 -2.38 15.19
N GLU A 128 -29.60 -1.29 15.69
CA GLU A 128 -29.65 0.03 15.03
C GLU A 128 -28.61 0.17 13.91
N LEU A 129 -27.62 -0.73 13.86
CA LEU A 129 -26.63 -0.76 12.80
C LEU A 129 -27.20 -1.44 11.55
N LYS A 130 -26.68 -1.01 10.40
CA LYS A 130 -27.07 -1.59 9.11
C LYS A 130 -26.59 -3.04 9.02
N GLN A 131 -27.53 -3.96 8.89
CA GLN A 131 -27.23 -5.40 8.77
C GLN A 131 -26.76 -5.81 7.37
N GLU A 132 -27.18 -5.07 6.35
CA GLU A 132 -26.79 -5.32 4.96
C GLU A 132 -25.56 -4.49 4.55
N PRO A 133 -24.65 -5.05 3.72
CA PRO A 133 -23.53 -4.28 3.17
C PRO A 133 -23.96 -2.99 2.46
N TYR A 134 -23.05 -2.03 2.38
CA TYR A 134 -23.27 -0.83 1.57
C TYR A 134 -23.39 -1.20 0.09
N LYS A 135 -24.23 -0.47 -0.66
CA LYS A 135 -24.33 -0.71 -2.11
C LYS A 135 -23.08 -0.18 -2.78
N LEU A 136 -22.46 -1.02 -3.59
CA LEU A 136 -21.40 -0.61 -4.51
C LEU A 136 -22.00 -0.17 -5.84
N PRO A 137 -21.28 0.64 -6.63
CA PRO A 137 -21.64 0.90 -8.02
C PRO A 137 -21.75 -0.39 -8.84
N ASP A 138 -22.54 -0.35 -9.91
CA ASP A 138 -22.73 -1.51 -10.78
C ASP A 138 -21.40 -2.03 -11.35
N GLY A 139 -21.25 -3.35 -11.37
CA GLY A 139 -20.03 -4.02 -11.84
C GLY A 139 -18.98 -4.23 -10.75
N PHE A 140 -19.27 -3.88 -9.49
CA PHE A 140 -18.46 -4.21 -8.33
C PHE A 140 -19.22 -5.04 -7.29
N THR A 141 -18.49 -5.89 -6.58
CA THR A 141 -19.01 -6.73 -5.49
C THR A 141 -18.07 -6.72 -4.30
N TRP A 142 -18.64 -6.86 -3.10
CA TRP A 142 -17.88 -7.12 -1.89
C TRP A 142 -17.34 -8.55 -1.90
N ASP A 143 -16.18 -8.74 -1.28
CA ASP A 143 -15.58 -10.03 -1.02
C ASP A 143 -14.88 -10.07 0.34
N GLU A 144 -14.80 -11.26 0.95
CA GLU A 144 -14.05 -11.50 2.19
C GLU A 144 -12.75 -12.25 1.87
N VAL A 145 -11.61 -11.62 2.09
CA VAL A 145 -10.31 -12.17 1.68
C VAL A 145 -9.78 -13.16 2.72
N ASP A 146 -9.51 -14.39 2.30
CA ASP A 146 -8.81 -15.37 3.13
C ASP A 146 -7.29 -15.21 3.03
N ILE A 147 -6.70 -14.59 4.05
CA ILE A 147 -5.24 -14.43 4.15
C ILE A 147 -4.51 -15.76 4.37
N LEU A 148 -5.23 -16.81 4.79
CA LEU A 148 -4.65 -18.14 4.93
C LEU A 148 -4.54 -18.88 3.59
N ASP A 149 -5.33 -18.47 2.59
CA ASP A 149 -5.24 -18.93 1.20
C ASP A 149 -4.07 -18.24 0.49
N GLY A 150 -3.15 -19.04 -0.06
CA GLY A 150 -1.96 -18.52 -0.71
C GLY A 150 -2.23 -17.74 -2.00
N GLU A 151 -3.30 -18.06 -2.73
CA GLU A 151 -3.67 -17.37 -3.97
C GLU A 151 -4.30 -16.01 -3.66
N GLN A 152 -5.21 -15.95 -2.69
CA GLN A 152 -5.85 -14.71 -2.27
C GLN A 152 -4.85 -13.75 -1.60
N LEU A 153 -3.93 -14.28 -0.78
CA LEU A 153 -2.85 -13.49 -0.20
C LEU A 153 -1.91 -12.93 -1.30
N LYS A 154 -1.65 -13.71 -2.35
CA LYS A 154 -0.83 -13.26 -3.48
C LYS A 154 -1.55 -12.17 -4.27
N GLU A 155 -2.86 -12.26 -4.43
CA GLU A 155 -3.65 -11.21 -5.07
C GLU A 155 -3.59 -9.90 -4.28
N LEU A 156 -3.77 -9.96 -2.96
CA LEU A 156 -3.62 -8.80 -2.08
C LEU A 156 -2.22 -8.20 -2.16
N TYR A 157 -1.19 -9.05 -2.16
CA TYR A 157 0.19 -8.63 -2.36
C TYR A 157 0.37 -7.83 -3.65
N VAL A 158 -0.14 -8.36 -4.78
CA VAL A 158 -0.07 -7.68 -6.08
C VAL A 158 -0.81 -6.35 -6.04
N LEU A 159 -2.03 -6.32 -5.47
CA LEU A 159 -2.80 -5.08 -5.35
C LEU A 159 -2.00 -3.99 -4.62
N LEU A 160 -1.42 -4.31 -3.46
CA LEU A 160 -0.68 -3.34 -2.66
C LEU A 160 0.64 -2.93 -3.34
N ASN A 161 1.39 -3.89 -3.88
CA ASN A 161 2.65 -3.60 -4.54
C ASN A 161 2.50 -2.69 -5.77
N GLU A 162 1.37 -2.81 -6.49
CA GLU A 162 1.10 -2.00 -7.69
C GLU A 162 0.45 -0.64 -7.40
N ASN A 163 -0.24 -0.47 -6.26
CA ASN A 163 -1.14 0.68 -6.04
C ASN A 163 -1.00 1.37 -4.67
N TYR A 164 -0.18 0.84 -3.76
CA TYR A 164 -0.02 1.40 -2.42
C TYR A 164 1.12 2.42 -2.34
N VAL A 165 1.17 3.12 -1.20
CA VAL A 165 1.93 4.34 -0.94
C VAL A 165 3.25 4.45 -1.72
N GLU A 166 3.30 5.49 -2.55
CA GLU A 166 4.50 6.03 -3.18
C GLU A 166 5.01 7.20 -2.31
N ASP A 167 6.31 7.42 -2.26
CA ASP A 167 6.85 8.69 -1.75
C ASP A 167 6.50 9.84 -2.69
N ASP A 168 6.65 11.09 -2.24
CA ASP A 168 6.27 12.29 -3.02
C ASP A 168 6.93 12.33 -4.43
N ASP A 169 8.09 11.69 -4.59
CA ASP A 169 8.88 11.64 -5.82
C ASP A 169 8.73 10.31 -6.61
N ASN A 170 7.88 9.39 -6.15
CA ASN A 170 7.66 8.05 -6.72
C ASN A 170 8.95 7.21 -6.90
N MET A 171 9.95 7.45 -6.06
CA MET A 171 11.23 6.73 -6.06
C MET A 171 11.18 5.41 -5.29
N PHE A 172 10.26 5.28 -4.33
CA PHE A 172 10.13 4.12 -3.44
C PHE A 172 8.68 3.69 -3.26
N ARG A 173 8.47 2.37 -3.30
CA ARG A 173 7.20 1.71 -2.95
C ARG A 173 7.43 0.70 -1.85
N PHE A 174 6.50 0.60 -0.91
CA PHE A 174 6.56 -0.42 0.12
C PHE A 174 6.23 -1.80 -0.45
N ASP A 175 7.21 -2.70 -0.45
CA ASP A 175 7.04 -4.11 -0.83
C ASP A 175 6.63 -4.94 0.41
N TYR A 176 5.34 -4.93 0.72
CA TYR A 176 4.79 -5.73 1.81
C TYR A 176 4.80 -7.22 1.47
N SER A 177 5.88 -7.93 1.81
CA SER A 177 5.99 -9.36 1.53
C SER A 177 4.78 -10.17 2.04
N MET A 178 4.43 -11.26 1.34
CA MET A 178 3.32 -12.14 1.75
C MET A 178 3.43 -12.65 3.20
N PRO A 179 4.61 -13.08 3.71
CA PRO A 179 4.76 -13.46 5.12
C PRO A 179 4.46 -12.30 6.08
N PHE A 180 4.88 -11.08 5.74
CA PHE A 180 4.58 -9.89 6.54
C PHE A 180 3.08 -9.60 6.57
N LEU A 181 2.41 -9.63 5.40
CA LEU A 181 0.96 -9.42 5.33
C LEU A 181 0.20 -10.45 6.15
N ARG A 182 0.58 -11.72 6.09
CA ARG A 182 0.00 -12.76 6.93
C ARG A 182 0.22 -12.47 8.42
N TRP A 183 1.43 -12.09 8.82
CA TRP A 183 1.73 -11.77 10.21
C TRP A 183 0.91 -10.56 10.71
N ALA A 184 0.81 -9.49 9.92
CA ALA A 184 0.11 -8.27 10.31
C ALA A 184 -1.42 -8.44 10.34
N LEU A 185 -2.00 -9.12 9.35
CA LEU A 185 -3.45 -9.26 9.19
C LEU A 185 -4.03 -10.42 10.00
N CYS A 186 -3.22 -11.40 10.40
CA CYS A 186 -3.65 -12.51 11.25
C CYS A 186 -3.18 -12.35 12.71
N ALA A 187 -3.18 -11.12 13.23
CA ALA A 187 -2.93 -10.86 14.65
C ALA A 187 -3.91 -11.66 15.55
N PRO A 188 -3.55 -11.97 16.82
CA PRO A 188 -4.43 -12.74 17.70
C PRO A 188 -5.85 -12.17 17.79
N GLY A 189 -6.84 -13.03 17.53
CA GLY A 189 -8.25 -12.63 17.51
C GLY A 189 -8.77 -12.08 16.18
N TRP A 190 -7.95 -12.05 15.12
CA TRP A 190 -8.38 -11.60 13.80
C TRP A 190 -9.66 -12.28 13.32
N ILE A 191 -10.45 -11.53 12.55
CA ILE A 191 -11.75 -11.97 12.05
C ILE A 191 -11.73 -11.85 10.54
N ARG A 192 -11.90 -12.97 9.83
CA ARG A 192 -11.89 -13.01 8.35
C ARG A 192 -12.82 -11.98 7.72
N LYS A 193 -14.03 -11.82 8.28
CA LYS A 193 -15.03 -10.85 7.80
C LYS A 193 -14.56 -9.39 7.83
N TRP A 194 -13.48 -9.10 8.56
CA TRP A 194 -12.88 -7.76 8.64
C TRP A 194 -11.81 -7.52 7.58
N HIS A 195 -11.50 -8.51 6.73
CA HIS A 195 -10.66 -8.37 5.55
C HIS A 195 -11.55 -8.19 4.32
N VAL A 196 -11.94 -6.94 4.06
CA VAL A 196 -12.95 -6.61 3.07
C VAL A 196 -12.29 -6.17 1.77
N ALA A 197 -12.63 -6.85 0.69
CA ALA A 197 -12.21 -6.50 -0.66
C ALA A 197 -13.38 -6.02 -1.53
N VAL A 198 -13.04 -5.23 -2.54
CA VAL A 198 -13.91 -4.89 -3.67
C VAL A 198 -13.37 -5.57 -4.91
N ARG A 199 -14.24 -6.31 -5.61
CA ARG A 199 -13.91 -6.99 -6.86
C ARG A 199 -14.73 -6.47 -8.01
N VAL A 200 -14.15 -6.50 -9.21
CA VAL A 200 -14.89 -6.32 -10.46
C VAL A 200 -15.72 -7.58 -10.74
N THR A 201 -17.03 -7.46 -10.85
CA THR A 201 -17.95 -8.61 -10.97
C THR A 201 -17.64 -9.51 -12.17
N LYS A 202 -17.19 -8.95 -13.29
CA LYS A 202 -16.94 -9.71 -14.53
C LYS A 202 -15.64 -10.49 -14.54
N SER A 203 -14.59 -9.95 -13.91
CA SER A 203 -13.24 -10.54 -13.96
C SER A 203 -12.81 -11.15 -12.62
N SER A 204 -13.59 -10.91 -11.57
CA SER A 204 -13.23 -11.18 -10.18
C SER A 204 -11.93 -10.52 -9.72
N LYS A 205 -11.36 -9.57 -10.47
CA LYS A 205 -10.12 -8.86 -10.09
C LYS A 205 -10.36 -8.02 -8.84
N MET A 206 -9.53 -8.19 -7.81
CA MET A 206 -9.50 -7.29 -6.65
C MET A 206 -9.01 -5.89 -7.05
N VAL A 207 -9.75 -4.86 -6.65
CA VAL A 207 -9.49 -3.44 -6.98
C VAL A 207 -9.53 -2.52 -5.76
N GLY A 208 -9.91 -3.04 -4.60
CA GLY A 208 -9.87 -2.33 -3.34
C GLY A 208 -9.79 -3.31 -2.19
N PHE A 209 -9.12 -2.91 -1.11
CA PHE A 209 -8.97 -3.70 0.09
C PHE A 209 -8.88 -2.81 1.31
N ILE A 210 -9.55 -3.22 2.40
CA ILE A 210 -9.40 -2.64 3.73
C ILE A 210 -9.42 -3.78 4.75
N SER A 211 -8.64 -3.64 5.82
CA SER A 211 -8.57 -4.63 6.89
C SER A 211 -8.75 -3.99 8.26
N ALA A 212 -9.25 -4.76 9.22
CA ALA A 212 -9.21 -4.41 10.62
C ALA A 212 -8.75 -5.60 11.46
N VAL A 213 -7.99 -5.31 12.51
CA VAL A 213 -7.54 -6.28 13.52
C VAL A 213 -7.96 -5.79 14.91
N PRO A 214 -8.44 -6.67 15.80
CA PRO A 214 -8.87 -6.26 17.12
C PRO A 214 -7.67 -5.92 17.99
N ILE A 215 -7.70 -4.74 18.62
CA ILE A 215 -6.67 -4.27 19.55
C ILE A 215 -7.36 -3.67 20.77
N ARG A 216 -6.85 -4.00 21.97
CA ARG A 216 -7.19 -3.27 23.20
C ARG A 216 -6.16 -2.16 23.38
N MET A 217 -6.61 -0.92 23.28
CA MET A 217 -5.76 0.25 23.42
C MET A 217 -6.09 0.97 24.74
N LYS A 218 -5.05 1.34 25.49
CA LYS A 218 -5.16 2.23 26.65
C LYS A 218 -4.84 3.66 26.19
N VAL A 219 -5.74 4.60 26.46
CA VAL A 219 -5.61 6.00 26.05
C VAL A 219 -5.58 6.86 27.32
N TYR A 220 -4.38 7.35 27.65
CA TYR A 220 -4.07 7.99 28.94
C TYR A 220 -4.37 7.03 30.11
N ASP A 221 -5.20 7.45 31.05
CA ASP A 221 -5.57 6.69 32.24
C ASP A 221 -6.79 5.80 32.04
N LYS A 222 -7.32 5.72 30.82
CA LYS A 222 -8.52 4.94 30.45
C LYS A 222 -8.18 3.77 29.53
#